data_AF-A0A9P6HAN5-F1
#
_entry.id   AF-A0A9P6HAN5-F1
#
_cell.length_a   1.000
_cell.length_b   1.000
_cell.length_c   1.000
_cell.angle_alpha   90.00
_cell.angle_beta   90.00
_cell.angle_gamma   90.00
#
_symmetry.space_group_name_H-M   'P 1'
#
loop_
_entity.id
_entity.type
_entity.pdbx_description
1 polymer ?
#
loop_
_entity_poly.entity_id
_entity_poly.type
_entity_poly.pdbx_seq_one_letter_code
_entity_poly.pdbx_strand_id
1 'polypeptide(L)'
;MTLFDGGKLKPGIYKIQNIVGETYLDIREHNKELCCRPDFVLGGKGQWEILPLGSGYTIRRLEPGRPDQFCNVLSGSMDHDGRVAISVSTFPAAWRVEEVHDKHYMGYEYVRFFWGTSNLTWDLADYGSSNDRTPVHYKDNGIEGSQPCRVWKLTPVKLHAGFQPPILKADSPPEYRDKHE
;
A
#
# COMPACT_ATOMS: atom_id res chain seq x y z
N MET A 1 1.39 19.55 -8.23
CA MET A 1 0.35 19.32 -7.19
C MET A 1 1.02 18.45 -6.15
N THR A 2 1.04 18.87 -4.89
CA THR A 2 1.65 18.05 -3.83
C THR A 2 0.66 16.98 -3.36
N LEU A 3 1.12 15.73 -3.24
CA LEU A 3 0.53 14.58 -2.57
C LEU A 3 0.42 14.80 -1.07
N PHE A 4 1.34 15.53 -0.46
CA PHE A 4 1.28 15.80 0.98
C PHE A 4 0.69 17.19 1.27
N ASP A 5 -0.15 17.26 2.31
CA ASP A 5 -0.71 18.48 2.87
C ASP A 5 -0.58 18.44 4.40
N GLY A 6 0.12 19.42 4.98
CA GLY A 6 0.44 19.42 6.41
C GLY A 6 1.15 18.15 6.89
N GLY A 7 2.01 17.55 6.05
CA GLY A 7 2.72 16.30 6.34
C GLY A 7 1.86 15.03 6.25
N LYS A 8 0.62 15.13 5.76
CA LYS A 8 -0.27 13.99 5.55
C LYS A 8 -0.46 13.72 4.06
N LEU A 9 -0.36 12.46 3.66
CA LEU A 9 -0.72 12.02 2.32
C LEU A 9 -2.21 12.32 2.07
N LYS A 10 -2.49 12.97 0.94
CA LYS A 10 -3.85 13.22 0.45
C LYS A 10 -4.50 11.87 0.11
N PRO A 11 -5.75 11.63 0.52
CA PRO A 11 -6.48 10.45 0.07
C PRO A 11 -6.71 10.49 -1.43
N GLY A 12 -6.74 9.32 -2.07
CA GLY A 12 -6.96 9.24 -3.50
C GLY A 12 -6.58 7.90 -4.11
N ILE A 13 -6.62 7.86 -5.44
CA ILE A 13 -6.28 6.69 -6.22
C ILE A 13 -4.90 6.89 -6.84
N TYR A 14 -4.04 5.91 -6.66
CA TYR A 14 -2.64 5.96 -7.03
C TYR A 14 -2.27 4.72 -7.83
N LYS A 15 -1.38 4.91 -8.80
CA LYS A 15 -0.45 3.86 -9.19
C LYS A 15 0.72 3.89 -8.21
N ILE A 16 1.08 2.73 -7.66
CA ILE A 16 2.18 2.57 -6.71
C ILE A 16 3.32 1.85 -7.44
N GLN A 17 4.44 2.54 -7.65
CA GLN A 17 5.59 2.03 -8.40
C GLN A 17 6.79 1.88 -7.48
N ASN A 18 7.51 0.77 -7.55
CA ASN A 18 8.81 0.67 -6.91
C ASN A 18 9.85 1.47 -7.70
N ILE A 19 10.71 2.23 -7.02
CA ILE A 19 11.65 3.12 -7.72
C ILE A 19 12.84 2.41 -8.37
N VAL A 20 13.18 1.20 -7.92
CA VAL A 20 14.35 0.46 -8.43
C VAL A 20 13.94 -0.40 -9.61
N GLY A 21 12.92 -1.24 -9.41
CA GLY A 21 12.46 -2.15 -10.46
C GLY A 21 11.66 -1.45 -11.54
N GLU A 22 11.23 -0.20 -11.31
CA GLU A 22 10.28 0.55 -12.13
C GLU A 22 8.96 -0.21 -12.42
N THR A 23 8.67 -1.22 -11.59
CA THR A 23 7.49 -2.07 -11.66
C THR A 23 6.41 -1.58 -10.69
N TYR A 24 5.17 -1.95 -10.97
CA TYR A 24 3.98 -1.46 -10.29
C TYR A 24 3.38 -2.54 -9.40
N LEU A 25 2.85 -2.12 -8.26
CA LEU A 25 2.21 -2.98 -7.28
C LEU A 25 0.97 -3.66 -7.86
N ASP A 26 0.91 -4.97 -7.72
CA ASP A 26 -0.20 -5.84 -8.09
C ASP A 26 -0.33 -6.98 -7.08
N ILE A 27 -1.26 -7.90 -7.33
CA ILE A 27 -1.51 -9.07 -6.50
C ILE A 27 -1.35 -10.34 -7.34
N ARG A 28 -0.69 -11.34 -6.76
CA ARG A 28 -0.65 -12.71 -7.28
C ARG A 28 -2.03 -13.36 -7.16
N GLU A 29 -2.59 -13.79 -8.30
CA GLU A 29 -3.96 -14.32 -8.35
C GLU A 29 -4.20 -15.56 -7.48
N HIS A 30 -3.18 -16.40 -7.28
CA HIS A 30 -3.32 -17.70 -6.62
C HIS A 30 -3.33 -17.62 -5.09
N ASN A 31 -2.50 -16.76 -4.50
CA ASN A 31 -2.30 -16.68 -3.05
C ASN A 31 -2.59 -15.29 -2.47
N LYS A 32 -3.02 -14.33 -3.32
CA LYS A 32 -3.36 -12.96 -2.94
C LYS A 32 -2.20 -12.17 -2.33
N GLU A 33 -0.96 -12.62 -2.52
CA GLU A 33 0.23 -11.90 -2.08
C GLU A 33 0.53 -10.71 -3.00
N LEU A 34 1.08 -9.64 -2.43
CA LEU A 34 1.56 -8.50 -3.18
C LEU A 34 2.81 -8.88 -4.00
N CYS A 35 2.85 -8.38 -5.22
CA CYS A 35 4.01 -8.46 -6.08
C CYS A 35 4.12 -7.18 -6.93
N CYS A 36 5.22 -7.04 -7.65
CA CYS A 36 5.35 -6.00 -8.66
C CYS A 36 5.41 -6.59 -10.06
N ARG A 37 4.85 -5.85 -11.02
CA ARG A 37 4.77 -6.24 -12.44
C ARG A 37 5.06 -5.04 -13.34
N PRO A 38 5.59 -5.22 -14.56
CA PRO A 38 5.73 -4.13 -15.52
C PRO A 38 4.38 -3.53 -15.93
N ASP A 39 4.32 -2.21 -16.20
CA ASP A 39 3.06 -1.51 -16.53
C ASP A 39 2.36 -2.09 -17.77
N PHE A 40 3.13 -2.50 -18.79
CA PHE A 40 2.60 -3.10 -20.01
C PHE A 40 1.85 -4.43 -19.75
N VAL A 41 2.17 -5.13 -18.65
CA VAL A 41 1.49 -6.35 -18.23
C VAL A 41 0.17 -6.04 -17.52
N LEU A 42 0.11 -4.92 -16.79
CA LEU A 42 -1.08 -4.52 -16.04
C LEU A 42 -2.20 -4.03 -16.94
N GLY A 43 -1.89 -3.45 -18.11
CA GLY A 43 -2.90 -3.02 -19.08
C GLY A 43 -3.92 -2.04 -18.48
N GLY A 44 -3.48 -1.14 -17.60
CA GLY A 44 -4.34 -0.17 -16.90
C GLY A 44 -4.88 -0.64 -15.54
N LYS A 45 -4.64 -1.90 -15.15
CA LYS A 45 -4.85 -2.39 -13.77
C LYS A 45 -3.75 -1.86 -12.82
N GLY A 46 -3.78 -2.28 -11.56
CA GLY A 46 -2.78 -1.86 -10.55
C GLY A 46 -3.05 -0.47 -9.97
N GLN A 47 -4.33 -0.10 -9.90
CA GLN A 47 -4.76 1.12 -9.21
C GLN A 47 -5.15 0.77 -7.77
N TRP A 48 -4.66 1.59 -6.86
CA TRP A 48 -4.83 1.41 -5.43
C TRP A 48 -5.40 2.69 -4.84
N GLU A 49 -6.45 2.55 -4.06
CA GLU A 49 -7.00 3.66 -3.30
C GLU A 49 -6.36 3.70 -1.92
N ILE A 50 -5.88 4.87 -1.53
CA ILE A 50 -5.31 5.12 -0.21
C ILE A 50 -6.25 6.07 0.53
N LEU A 51 -6.80 5.61 1.66
CA LEU A 51 -7.78 6.34 2.48
C LEU A 51 -7.28 6.44 3.93
N PRO A 52 -7.64 7.49 4.68
CA PRO A 52 -7.28 7.58 6.10
C PRO A 52 -7.91 6.44 6.91
N LEU A 53 -7.16 5.89 7.84
CA LEU A 53 -7.63 4.91 8.83
C LEU A 53 -6.89 5.12 10.15
N GLY A 54 -7.60 5.66 11.16
CA GLY A 54 -6.99 6.00 12.44
C GLY A 54 -5.85 7.01 12.27
N SER A 55 -4.67 6.69 12.79
CA SER A 55 -3.45 7.50 12.65
C SER A 55 -2.67 7.25 11.36
N GLY A 56 -3.12 6.33 10.50
CA GLY A 56 -2.47 5.96 9.25
C GLY A 56 -3.45 5.90 8.10
N TYR A 57 -3.23 4.95 7.21
CA TYR A 57 -3.97 4.79 5.97
C TYR A 57 -4.32 3.32 5.72
N THR A 58 -5.49 3.07 5.15
CA THR A 58 -5.78 1.78 4.50
C THR A 58 -5.46 1.88 3.02
N ILE A 59 -5.05 0.76 2.43
CA ILE A 59 -4.67 0.65 1.02
C ILE A 59 -5.55 -0.41 0.39
N ARG A 60 -6.47 -0.01 -0.49
CA ARG A 60 -7.50 -0.84 -1.11
C ARG A 60 -7.21 -1.06 -2.59
N ARG A 61 -7.24 -2.30 -3.07
CA ARG A 61 -7.22 -2.61 -4.49
C ARG A 61 -8.55 -2.23 -5.11
N LEU A 62 -8.52 -1.54 -6.25
CA LEU A 62 -9.72 -1.26 -7.04
C LEU A 62 -9.88 -2.32 -8.13
N GLU A 63 -10.92 -3.15 -8.01
CA GLU A 63 -11.29 -4.14 -9.03
C GLU A 63 -12.82 -4.19 -9.18
N PRO A 64 -13.40 -3.72 -10.31
CA PRO A 64 -14.85 -3.73 -10.51
C PRO A 64 -15.45 -5.12 -10.38
N GLY A 65 -16.58 -5.23 -9.68
CA GLY A 65 -17.32 -6.48 -9.52
C GLY A 65 -16.69 -7.48 -8.55
N ARG A 66 -15.65 -7.09 -7.79
CA ARG A 66 -15.07 -7.90 -6.72
C ARG A 66 -15.24 -7.25 -5.34
N PRO A 67 -15.28 -8.03 -4.26
CA PRO A 67 -15.23 -7.49 -2.90
C PRO A 67 -13.97 -6.65 -2.69
N ASP A 68 -14.07 -5.68 -1.78
CA ASP A 68 -12.94 -4.86 -1.38
C ASP A 68 -11.79 -5.73 -0.85
N GLN A 69 -10.58 -5.41 -1.30
CA GLN A 69 -9.35 -6.09 -0.96
C GLN A 69 -8.34 -5.09 -0.42
N PHE A 70 -8.02 -5.19 0.86
CA PHE A 70 -7.11 -4.29 1.56
C PHE A 70 -5.77 -4.96 1.82
N CYS A 71 -4.67 -4.21 1.63
CA CYS A 71 -3.34 -4.67 1.99
C CYS A 71 -3.28 -4.99 3.48
N ASN A 72 -2.79 -6.19 3.80
CA ASN A 72 -2.69 -6.70 5.15
C ASN A 72 -1.44 -7.59 5.30
N VAL A 73 -0.94 -7.71 6.53
CA VAL A 73 0.17 -8.61 6.86
C VAL A 73 -0.37 -10.04 7.00
N LEU A 74 0.23 -10.98 6.26
CA LEU A 74 -0.11 -12.39 6.42
C LEU A 74 0.57 -12.92 7.70
N SER A 75 -0.19 -12.99 8.78
CA SER A 75 0.32 -13.50 10.06
C SER A 75 0.67 -14.99 9.93
N GLY A 76 1.90 -15.36 10.33
CA GLY A 76 2.33 -16.77 10.45
C GLY A 76 3.01 -17.38 9.22
N SER A 77 3.18 -16.65 8.12
CA SER A 77 3.95 -17.11 6.95
C SER A 77 5.26 -16.33 6.82
N MET A 78 6.29 -16.77 7.53
CA MET A 78 7.66 -16.40 7.20
C MET A 78 8.17 -17.35 6.11
N ASP A 79 8.81 -16.81 5.07
CA ASP A 79 9.61 -17.63 4.18
C ASP A 79 10.92 -18.08 4.86
N HIS A 80 11.71 -18.85 4.13
CA HIS A 80 12.99 -19.40 4.61
C HIS A 80 14.02 -18.32 4.99
N ASP A 81 13.85 -17.09 4.49
CA ASP A 81 14.70 -15.94 4.75
C ASP A 81 14.15 -15.05 5.90
N GLY A 82 13.09 -15.49 6.58
CA GLY A 82 12.43 -14.72 7.64
C GLY A 82 11.64 -13.52 7.10
N ARG A 83 11.36 -13.47 5.80
CA ARG A 83 10.53 -12.42 5.20
C ARG A 83 9.08 -12.83 5.32
N VAL A 84 8.22 -11.87 5.62
CA VAL A 84 6.78 -12.13 5.70
C VAL A 84 6.09 -11.49 4.51
N ALA A 85 5.25 -12.29 3.86
CA ALA A 85 4.47 -11.85 2.72
C ALA A 85 3.40 -10.82 3.15
N ILE A 86 3.19 -9.83 2.29
CA ILE A 86 2.04 -8.93 2.39
C ILE A 86 0.98 -9.51 1.46
N SER A 87 -0.26 -9.56 1.92
CA SER A 87 -1.39 -10.10 1.15
C SER A 87 -2.55 -9.11 1.13
N VAL A 88 -3.63 -9.46 0.44
CA VAL A 88 -4.89 -8.73 0.55
C VAL A 88 -5.98 -9.52 1.26
N SER A 89 -6.76 -8.83 2.09
CA SER A 89 -7.87 -9.38 2.86
C SER A 89 -9.12 -8.49 2.75
N THR A 90 -10.27 -8.98 3.23
CA THR A 90 -11.51 -8.17 3.29
C THR A 90 -11.53 -7.18 4.44
N PHE A 91 -10.54 -7.23 5.35
CA PHE A 91 -10.48 -6.36 6.51
C PHE A 91 -9.42 -5.27 6.28
N PRO A 92 -9.78 -3.99 6.48
CA PRO A 92 -8.83 -2.90 6.34
C PRO A 92 -7.77 -2.98 7.44
N ALA A 93 -6.55 -2.59 7.10
CA ALA A 93 -5.44 -2.50 8.04
C ALA A 93 -4.77 -1.14 7.92
N ALA A 94 -4.25 -0.64 9.05
CA ALA A 94 -3.62 0.66 9.11
C ALA A 94 -2.12 0.56 8.76
N TRP A 95 -1.74 1.30 7.74
CA TRP A 95 -0.37 1.50 7.28
C TRP A 95 0.05 2.93 7.59
N ARG A 96 1.21 3.10 8.20
CA ARG A 96 1.86 4.41 8.29
C ARG A 96 2.56 4.69 6.96
N VAL A 97 2.31 5.87 6.40
CA VAL A 97 2.93 6.31 5.15
C VAL A 97 3.80 7.52 5.45
N GLU A 98 5.09 7.40 5.18
CA GLU A 98 6.05 8.49 5.42
C GLU A 98 6.61 9.01 4.11
N GLU A 99 6.70 10.32 3.98
CA GLU A 99 7.34 10.99 2.85
C GLU A 99 8.86 10.78 2.92
N VAL A 100 9.49 10.48 1.78
CA VAL A 100 10.94 10.32 1.67
C VAL A 100 11.57 11.64 1.24
N HIS A 101 12.18 12.34 2.20
CA HIS A 101 12.93 13.58 1.97
C HIS A 101 14.43 13.30 1.70
N ASP A 102 14.75 12.47 0.69
CA ASP A 102 16.15 12.32 0.25
C ASP A 102 16.44 13.28 -0.91
N LYS A 103 17.63 13.88 -0.87
CA LYS A 103 18.18 14.74 -1.92
C LYS A 103 18.47 14.00 -3.22
N HIS A 104 18.55 12.67 -3.21
CA HIS A 104 18.64 11.86 -4.44
C HIS A 104 17.27 11.71 -5.15
N TYR A 105 16.19 12.04 -4.45
CA TYR A 105 14.82 11.80 -4.87
C TYR A 105 14.04 13.11 -5.06
N MET A 106 14.74 14.22 -5.32
CA MET A 106 14.09 15.53 -5.47
C MET A 106 13.13 15.55 -6.68
N GLY A 107 11.92 16.06 -6.46
CA GLY A 107 10.95 16.35 -7.52
C GLY A 107 9.85 15.30 -7.71
N TYR A 108 9.92 14.15 -7.04
CA TYR A 108 8.79 13.22 -6.97
C TYR A 108 8.38 12.93 -5.53
N GLU A 109 7.13 12.53 -5.38
CA GLU A 109 6.53 12.29 -4.07
C GLU A 109 6.66 10.81 -3.75
N TYR A 110 7.84 10.50 -3.21
CA TYR A 110 8.24 9.17 -2.83
C TYR A 110 7.86 8.89 -1.38
N VAL A 111 7.47 7.65 -1.12
CA VAL A 111 6.97 7.22 0.19
C VAL A 111 7.58 5.91 0.63
N ARG A 112 7.50 5.65 1.94
CA ARG A 112 7.64 4.33 2.53
C ARG A 112 6.35 3.93 3.22
N PHE A 113 6.02 2.64 3.13
CA PHE A 113 4.87 2.05 3.80
C PHE A 113 5.34 1.24 4.99
N PHE A 114 4.79 1.51 6.17
CA PHE A 114 5.13 0.83 7.41
C PHE A 114 3.90 0.15 8.01
N TRP A 115 4.09 -1.03 8.58
CA TRP A 115 3.02 -1.76 9.26
C TRP A 115 2.70 -1.11 10.61
N GLY A 116 1.50 -0.54 10.74
CA GLY A 116 1.03 0.11 11.97
C GLY A 116 2.05 1.10 12.54
N THR A 117 2.43 0.89 13.81
CA THR A 117 3.45 1.67 14.52
C THR A 117 4.83 1.01 14.53
N SER A 118 5.01 -0.09 13.80
CA SER A 118 6.29 -0.80 13.74
C SER A 118 7.27 -0.17 12.74
N ASN A 119 8.53 -0.59 12.79
CA ASN A 119 9.54 -0.24 11.79
C ASN A 119 9.61 -1.23 10.62
N LEU A 120 8.62 -2.13 10.49
CA LEU A 120 8.55 -3.06 9.38
C LEU A 120 7.99 -2.34 8.15
N THR A 121 8.74 -2.33 7.06
CA THR A 121 8.39 -1.59 5.84
C THR A 121 8.32 -2.51 4.62
N TRP A 122 7.55 -2.11 3.61
CA TRP A 122 7.50 -2.82 2.33
C TRP A 122 8.88 -2.84 1.66
N ASP A 123 9.30 -4.02 1.24
CA ASP A 123 10.58 -4.31 0.60
C ASP A 123 10.29 -5.14 -0.67
N LEU A 124 10.66 -4.59 -1.83
CA LEU A 124 10.61 -5.35 -3.08
C LEU A 124 11.81 -6.29 -3.14
N ALA A 125 11.52 -7.59 -3.26
CA ALA A 125 12.52 -8.65 -3.20
C ALA A 125 13.67 -8.46 -4.21
N ASP A 126 14.77 -9.16 -3.94
CA ASP A 126 15.97 -9.19 -4.78
C ASP A 126 16.51 -7.80 -5.09
N TYR A 127 16.53 -6.95 -4.05
CA TYR A 127 17.01 -5.56 -4.11
C TYR A 127 16.23 -4.71 -5.12
N GLY A 128 14.95 -4.98 -5.29
CA GLY A 128 14.08 -4.22 -6.20
C GLY A 128 14.08 -4.75 -7.63
N SER A 129 14.11 -6.07 -7.80
CA SER A 129 14.11 -6.71 -9.12
C SER A 129 12.93 -6.27 -10.00
N SER A 130 13.21 -5.99 -11.27
CA SER A 130 12.23 -5.61 -12.30
C SER A 130 11.51 -6.80 -12.94
N ASN A 131 11.80 -8.03 -12.51
CA ASN A 131 11.15 -9.24 -13.03
C ASN A 131 9.63 -9.22 -12.79
N ASP A 132 8.86 -9.84 -13.69
CA ASP A 132 7.42 -9.99 -13.48
C ASP A 132 7.15 -10.81 -12.21
N ARG A 133 6.21 -10.32 -11.40
CA ARG A 133 5.77 -10.93 -10.14
C ARG A 133 6.85 -11.01 -9.06
N THR A 134 7.87 -10.15 -9.08
CA THR A 134 8.80 -10.00 -7.94
C THR A 134 7.98 -9.75 -6.65
N PRO A 135 8.13 -10.58 -5.61
CA PRO A 135 7.36 -10.45 -4.38
C PRO A 135 7.59 -9.14 -3.63
N VAL A 136 6.55 -8.65 -2.93
CA VAL A 136 6.69 -7.61 -1.91
C VAL A 136 6.52 -8.25 -0.53
N HIS A 137 7.53 -8.08 0.31
CA HIS A 137 7.52 -8.54 1.70
C HIS A 137 7.60 -7.34 2.62
N TYR A 138 7.51 -7.55 3.93
CA TYR A 138 8.03 -6.55 4.86
C TYR A 138 9.34 -7.00 5.51
N LYS A 139 10.21 -6.02 5.73
CA LYS A 139 11.51 -6.17 6.39
C LYS A 139 11.66 -5.07 7.43
N ASP A 140 12.38 -5.35 8.52
CA ASP A 140 12.75 -4.29 9.46
C ASP A 140 13.57 -3.23 8.72
N ASN A 141 13.14 -1.97 8.84
CA ASN A 141 13.81 -0.87 8.19
C ASN A 141 15.23 -0.68 8.74
N GLY A 142 15.46 -0.94 10.03
CA GLY A 142 16.76 -1.00 10.68
C GLY A 142 17.67 0.21 10.43
N ILE A 143 18.99 -0.01 10.56
CA ILE A 143 20.04 0.97 10.21
C ILE A 143 20.15 1.14 8.68
N GLU A 144 19.76 0.11 7.92
CA GLU A 144 19.69 0.13 6.45
C GLU A 144 18.45 0.89 5.92
N GLY A 145 17.89 1.81 6.69
CA GLY A 145 16.60 2.46 6.42
C GLY A 145 16.52 3.26 5.11
N SER A 146 17.61 3.32 4.34
CA SER A 146 17.74 3.99 3.06
C SER A 146 17.73 3.05 1.85
N GLN A 147 17.44 1.75 1.99
CA GLN A 147 17.43 0.84 0.83
C GLN A 147 16.41 1.32 -0.24
N PRO A 148 16.84 1.57 -1.49
CA PRO A 148 15.96 2.07 -2.54
C PRO A 148 14.80 1.14 -2.88
N CYS A 149 14.97 -0.18 -2.71
CA CYS A 149 13.91 -1.17 -2.96
C CYS A 149 12.71 -1.05 -2.00
N ARG A 150 12.81 -0.22 -0.95
CA ARG A 150 11.75 0.09 0.02
C ARG A 150 11.04 1.41 -0.27
N VAL A 151 11.47 2.12 -1.31
CA VAL A 151 10.93 3.43 -1.68
C VAL A 151 9.96 3.27 -2.85
N TRP A 152 8.84 3.97 -2.74
CA TRP A 152 7.72 3.83 -3.67
C TRP A 152 7.31 5.18 -4.20
N LYS A 153 7.09 5.29 -5.50
CA LYS A 153 6.52 6.46 -6.15
C LYS A 153 5.01 6.32 -6.23
N LEU A 154 4.30 7.34 -5.76
CA LEU A 154 2.86 7.45 -5.93
C LEU A 154 2.53 8.37 -7.11
N THR A 155 1.75 7.86 -8.05
CA THR A 155 1.26 8.66 -9.18
C THR A 155 -0.26 8.77 -9.09
N PRO A 156 -0.83 9.96 -8.82
CA PRO A 156 -2.27 10.15 -8.80
C PRO A 156 -2.93 9.74 -10.11
N VAL A 157 -3.98 8.93 -10.02
CA VAL A 157 -4.86 8.63 -11.13
C VAL A 157 -5.97 9.66 -11.16
N LYS A 158 -6.04 10.45 -12.24
CA LYS A 158 -7.17 11.36 -12.44
C LYS A 158 -8.42 10.53 -12.68
N LEU A 159 -9.36 10.59 -11.75
CA LEU A 159 -10.69 10.05 -11.96
C LEU A 159 -11.38 10.84 -13.08
N HIS A 160 -11.97 10.13 -14.04
CA HIS A 160 -12.92 10.76 -14.96
C HIS A 160 -14.08 11.34 -14.15
N ALA A 161 -14.54 12.53 -14.53
CA ALA A 161 -15.66 13.21 -13.85
C ALA A 161 -16.87 12.27 -13.80
N GLY A 162 -17.23 11.80 -12.60
CA GLY A 162 -18.33 10.85 -12.37
C GLY A 162 -17.99 9.66 -11.47
N PHE A 163 -16.72 9.33 -11.25
CA PHE A 163 -16.36 8.31 -10.25
C PHE A 163 -16.34 8.94 -8.86
N GLN A 164 -17.37 8.66 -8.06
CA GLN A 164 -17.30 8.85 -6.61
C GLN A 164 -16.88 7.53 -5.98
N PRO A 165 -15.71 7.44 -5.34
CA PRO A 165 -15.38 6.26 -4.56
C PRO A 165 -16.45 6.08 -3.46
N PRO A 166 -16.86 4.84 -3.16
CA PRO A 166 -17.76 4.61 -2.03
C PRO A 166 -17.04 5.09 -0.77
N ILE A 167 -17.57 6.16 -0.19
CA ILE A 167 -17.18 6.61 1.14
C ILE A 167 -17.48 5.44 2.07
N LEU A 168 -16.46 4.91 2.76
CA LEU A 168 -16.67 4.03 3.91
C LEU A 168 -17.52 4.82 4.90
N LYS A 169 -18.84 4.60 4.87
CA LYS A 169 -19.72 5.13 5.90
C LYS A 169 -19.28 4.44 7.17
N ALA A 170 -18.81 5.21 8.14
CA ALA A 170 -18.64 4.70 9.49
C ALA A 170 -20.02 4.20 9.92
N ASP A 171 -20.16 2.89 10.08
CA ASP A 171 -21.36 2.34 10.70
C ASP A 171 -21.53 3.04 12.05
N SER A 172 -22.73 3.57 12.27
CA SER A 172 -23.07 4.22 13.54
C SER A 172 -22.75 3.22 14.66
N PRO A 173 -22.05 3.63 15.73
CA PRO A 173 -21.76 2.71 16.81
C PRO A 173 -23.07 2.11 17.34
N PRO A 174 -23.10 0.80 17.65
CA PRO A 174 -24.31 0.18 18.17
C PRO A 174 -24.75 0.91 19.43
N GLU A 175 -26.02 1.32 19.49
CA GLU A 175 -26.61 1.90 20.69
C GLU A 175 -26.44 0.92 21.85
N TYR A 176 -25.57 1.28 22.79
CA TYR A 176 -25.41 0.55 24.05
C TYR A 176 -26.70 0.76 24.85
N ARG A 177 -27.60 -0.23 24.83
CA ARG A 177 -28.72 -0.26 25.75
C ARG A 177 -28.20 -0.66 27.11
N ASP A 178 -28.03 0.33 28.00
CA ASP A 178 -27.85 0.10 29.43
C ASP A 178 -29.03 -0.73 29.94
N LYS A 179 -28.77 -2.01 30.19
CA LYS A 179 -29.65 -2.85 31.00
C LYS A 179 -29.22 -2.69 32.44
N HIS A 180 -29.82 -1.71 33.12
CA HIS A 180 -29.90 -1.72 34.57
C HIS A 180 -31.02 -2.67 34.98
N GLU A 181 -30.63 -3.79 35.58
CA GLU A 181 -31.46 -4.58 36.51
C GLU A 181 -30.70 -4.66 37.85
#